data_AF-A0A522R2D1-F1
#
_entry.id   AF-A0A522R2D1-F1
#
_cell.length_a   1.000
_cell.length_b   1.000
_cell.length_c   1.000
_cell.angle_alpha   90.00
_cell.angle_beta   90.00
_cell.angle_gamma   90.00
#
_symmetry.space_group_name_H-M   'P 1'
#
loop_
_entity.id
_entity.type
_entity.pdbx_description
1 polymer ?
#
loop_
_entity_poly.entity_id
_entity_poly.type
_entity_poly.pdbx_seq_one_letter_code
_entity_poly.pdbx_strand_id
1 'polypeptide(L)'
;MNTVEKAAEKLKSLQPGPQTPPPREEDAAVRYEPSIVERLQEHRRVIDEPVVEDDASPWHVDRDAFLRAGLLPAEDGASGQLADEVRRVKRPLLDNVGGKGAEPIARGERIMVTSAVPGEGKTFTAVNLALSLACEPDFEVVLVDGDVPKSEITRVLGLEGQPGLMKLLADEQLRPSDVVVQTDVPNLLVVPAGARHPLAAELFGGKRMEYVLDALGGRIRANV
;
A
#
# COMPACT_ATOMS: atom_id res chain seq x y z
N MET A 1 -0.32 81.83 2.05
CA MET A 1 -0.05 80.60 2.83
C MET A 1 0.95 79.76 2.07
N ASN A 2 2.09 79.48 2.70
CA ASN A 2 3.30 78.92 2.09
C ASN A 2 3.21 77.38 2.02
N THR A 3 4.00 76.73 1.16
CA THR A 3 3.96 75.26 0.91
C THR A 3 4.14 74.42 2.18
N VAL A 4 4.72 75.01 3.24
CA VAL A 4 4.91 74.40 4.57
C VAL A 4 3.62 74.38 5.40
N GLU A 5 2.73 75.38 5.26
CA GLU A 5 1.45 75.43 6.00
C GLU A 5 0.44 74.40 5.46
N LYS A 6 0.43 74.18 4.14
CA LYS A 6 -0.39 73.11 3.51
C LYS A 6 0.07 71.69 3.86
N ALA A 7 1.35 71.51 4.23
CA ALA A 7 1.85 70.23 4.72
C ALA A 7 1.47 69.98 6.19
N ALA A 8 1.41 71.04 7.01
CA ALA A 8 1.07 70.93 8.43
C ALA A 8 -0.41 70.62 8.70
N GLU A 9 -1.34 71.10 7.88
CA GLU A 9 -2.76 70.75 8.01
C GLU A 9 -3.05 69.29 7.64
N LYS A 10 -2.35 68.74 6.64
CA LYS A 10 -2.50 67.35 6.20
C LYS A 10 -1.97 66.33 7.21
N LEU A 11 -1.03 66.73 8.07
CA LEU A 11 -0.55 65.90 9.19
C LEU A 11 -1.51 65.91 10.39
N LYS A 12 -2.25 67.01 10.63
CA LYS A 12 -3.24 67.07 11.72
C LYS A 12 -4.50 66.27 11.43
N SER A 13 -4.85 66.06 10.16
CA SER A 13 -5.97 65.18 9.76
C SER A 13 -5.64 63.68 9.80
N LEU A 14 -4.42 63.29 10.19
CA LEU A 14 -3.95 61.90 10.22
C LEU A 14 -3.67 61.39 11.65
N GLN A 15 -4.10 62.09 12.69
CA GLN A 15 -4.06 61.50 14.04
C GLN A 15 -5.19 60.47 14.18
N PRO A 16 -4.88 59.18 14.40
CA PRO A 16 -5.90 58.22 14.75
C PRO A 16 -6.46 58.60 16.14
N GLY A 17 -7.80 58.65 16.25
CA GLY A 17 -8.47 58.71 17.55
C GLY A 17 -8.08 57.52 18.43
N PRO A 18 -8.46 57.50 19.73
CA PRO A 18 -8.12 56.41 20.62
C PRO A 18 -8.69 55.10 20.05
N GLN A 19 -7.82 54.32 19.42
CA GLN A 19 -8.12 52.94 19.08
C GLN A 19 -8.05 52.20 20.40
N THR A 20 -9.19 51.66 20.82
CA THR A 20 -9.21 50.59 21.82
C THR A 20 -8.16 49.58 21.36
N PRO A 21 -7.16 49.23 22.18
CA PRO A 21 -6.24 48.16 21.79
C PRO A 21 -7.11 46.95 21.42
N PRO A 22 -6.83 46.26 20.31
CA PRO A 22 -7.43 44.95 20.11
C PRO A 22 -7.18 44.14 21.38
N PRO A 23 -8.13 43.28 21.80
CA PRO A 23 -7.89 42.42 22.95
C PRO A 23 -6.49 41.84 22.81
N ARG A 24 -5.69 41.93 23.87
CA ARG A 24 -4.42 41.22 23.89
C ARG A 24 -4.75 39.79 23.47
N GLU A 25 -4.20 39.32 22.36
CA GLU A 25 -4.03 37.89 22.14
C GLU A 25 -2.97 37.40 23.13
N GLU A 26 -3.23 37.59 24.42
CA GLU A 26 -2.81 36.65 25.45
C GLU A 26 -3.61 35.39 25.15
N ASP A 27 -2.90 34.32 24.79
CA ASP A 27 -3.40 33.01 24.34
C ASP A 27 -3.96 32.92 22.92
N ALA A 28 -3.34 33.60 21.94
CA ALA A 28 -3.14 32.92 20.66
C ALA A 28 -2.14 31.78 20.91
N ALA A 29 -2.64 30.69 21.50
CA ALA A 29 -1.96 29.42 21.47
C ALA A 29 -1.54 29.24 20.02
N VAL A 30 -0.22 29.31 19.77
CA VAL A 30 0.37 28.87 18.52
C VAL A 30 -0.27 27.51 18.33
N ARG A 31 -1.19 27.41 17.36
CA ARG A 31 -1.77 26.13 16.99
C ARG A 31 -0.58 25.38 16.46
N TYR A 32 0.01 24.59 17.34
CA TYR A 32 1.02 23.63 17.00
C TYR A 32 0.33 22.73 15.99
N GLU A 33 0.56 23.00 14.71
CA GLU A 33 0.25 21.99 13.71
C GLU A 33 1.12 20.80 14.09
N PRO A 34 0.52 19.65 14.45
CA PRO A 34 1.30 18.50 14.83
C PRO A 34 2.30 18.22 13.71
N SER A 35 3.55 18.00 14.12
CA SER A 35 4.61 17.71 13.17
C SER A 35 4.19 16.53 12.30
N ILE A 36 4.75 16.43 11.10
CA ILE A 36 4.53 15.27 10.23
C ILE A 36 4.75 13.97 11.03
N VAL A 37 5.70 13.97 11.97
CA VAL A 37 5.97 12.85 12.88
C VAL A 37 4.81 12.57 13.83
N GLU A 38 4.17 13.56 14.44
CA GLU A 38 3.02 13.37 15.33
C GLU A 38 1.75 12.98 14.57
N ARG A 39 1.51 13.55 13.37
CA ARG A 39 0.40 13.14 12.50
C ARG A 39 0.53 11.69 12.03
N LEU A 40 1.77 11.25 11.78
CA LEU A 40 2.09 9.85 11.48
C LEU A 40 1.95 8.95 12.72
N GLN A 41 2.20 9.46 13.93
CA GLN A 41 1.99 8.71 15.18
C GLN A 41 0.50 8.54 15.53
N GLU A 42 -0.34 9.53 15.23
CA GLU A 42 -1.81 9.38 15.33
C GLU A 42 -2.36 8.39 14.30
N HIS A 43 -1.90 8.45 13.03
CA HIS A 43 -2.27 7.45 12.02
C HIS A 43 -1.69 6.06 12.30
N ARG A 44 -0.59 5.97 13.06
CA ARG A 44 -0.05 4.70 13.57
C ARG A 44 -0.97 4.04 14.61
N ARG A 45 -1.77 4.82 15.35
CA ARG A 45 -2.74 4.30 16.34
C ARG A 45 -4.05 3.79 15.72
N VAL A 46 -4.46 4.29 14.56
CA VAL A 46 -5.73 3.86 13.92
C VAL A 46 -5.65 2.41 13.37
N ILE A 47 -4.45 1.82 13.34
CA ILE A 47 -4.23 0.42 12.92
C ILE A 47 -4.28 -0.55 14.12
N ASP A 48 -4.37 -0.05 15.36
CA ASP A 48 -4.47 -0.89 16.58
C ASP A 48 -5.91 -1.34 16.90
N GLU A 49 -6.92 -0.79 16.23
CA GLU A 49 -8.27 -1.35 16.31
C GLU A 49 -8.45 -2.40 15.22
N PRO A 50 -8.91 -3.62 15.58
CA PRO A 50 -9.33 -4.57 14.57
C PRO A 50 -10.49 -3.90 13.82
N VAL A 51 -10.29 -3.64 12.53
CA VAL A 51 -11.39 -3.31 11.63
C VAL A 51 -12.25 -4.57 11.52
N VAL A 52 -13.16 -4.73 12.48
CA VAL A 52 -14.26 -5.69 12.43
C VAL A 52 -15.41 -4.99 11.71
N GLU A 53 -15.19 -4.64 10.45
CA GLU A 53 -16.26 -4.30 9.53
C GLU A 53 -15.83 -4.81 8.15
N ASP A 54 -16.25 -6.03 7.81
CA ASP A 54 -16.75 -6.24 6.46
C ASP A 54 -17.79 -7.38 6.45
N ASP A 55 -19.03 -7.00 6.20
CA ASP A 55 -20.15 -7.86 5.80
C ASP A 55 -20.02 -8.27 4.31
N ALA A 56 -18.87 -7.98 3.69
CA ALA A 56 -18.53 -8.38 2.34
C ALA A 56 -18.05 -9.83 2.32
N SER A 57 -18.76 -10.68 1.58
CA SER A 57 -18.28 -12.03 1.26
C SER A 57 -16.89 -11.94 0.61
N PRO A 58 -15.93 -12.81 1.01
CA PRO A 58 -14.61 -12.84 0.38
C PRO A 58 -14.73 -13.04 -1.13
N TRP A 59 -13.77 -12.49 -1.87
CA TRP A 59 -13.70 -12.67 -3.31
C TRP A 59 -13.48 -14.14 -3.66
N HIS A 60 -14.43 -14.71 -4.40
CA HIS A 60 -14.36 -16.11 -4.79
C HIS A 60 -13.34 -16.30 -5.91
N VAL A 61 -12.31 -17.09 -5.63
CA VAL A 61 -11.33 -17.50 -6.64
C VAL A 61 -11.88 -18.73 -7.38
N ASP A 62 -12.02 -18.63 -8.71
CA ASP A 62 -12.41 -19.76 -9.56
C ASP A 62 -11.33 -20.84 -9.57
N ARG A 63 -11.49 -21.81 -8.66
CA ARG A 63 -10.54 -22.92 -8.49
C ARG A 63 -10.41 -23.77 -9.75
N ASP A 64 -11.49 -23.96 -10.51
CA ASP A 64 -11.45 -24.75 -11.73
C ASP A 64 -10.67 -24.02 -12.83
N ALA A 65 -10.82 -22.69 -12.94
CA ALA A 65 -9.98 -21.88 -13.82
C ALA A 65 -8.50 -21.95 -13.42
N PHE A 66 -8.22 -21.93 -12.12
CA PHE A 66 -6.86 -22.06 -11.62
C PHE A 66 -6.27 -23.43 -11.95
N LEU A 67 -7.01 -24.53 -11.74
CA LEU A 67 -6.56 -25.87 -12.12
C LEU A 67 -6.26 -25.96 -13.62
N ARG A 68 -7.15 -25.43 -14.48
CA ARG A 68 -6.95 -25.39 -15.93
C ARG A 68 -5.72 -24.55 -16.35
N ALA A 69 -5.39 -23.52 -15.58
CA ALA A 69 -4.23 -22.66 -15.80
C ALA A 69 -2.95 -23.17 -15.13
N GLY A 70 -3.00 -24.30 -14.40
CA GLY A 70 -1.88 -24.81 -13.61
C GLY A 70 -1.52 -23.93 -12.40
N LEU A 71 -2.47 -23.14 -11.90
CA LEU A 71 -2.33 -22.16 -10.82
C LEU A 71 -2.83 -22.68 -9.48
N LEU A 72 -2.62 -23.96 -9.21
CA LEU A 72 -2.88 -24.57 -7.91
C LEU A 72 -1.82 -25.63 -7.66
N PRO A 73 -1.00 -25.52 -6.61
CA PRO A 73 -0.27 -26.65 -6.07
C PRO A 73 -1.29 -27.55 -5.34
N ALA A 74 -2.18 -28.20 -6.07
CA ALA A 74 -2.98 -29.28 -5.50
C ALA A 74 -1.99 -30.36 -5.01
N GLU A 75 -2.18 -30.86 -3.80
CA GLU A 75 -1.27 -31.83 -3.18
C GLU A 75 -1.28 -33.20 -3.88
N ASP A 76 -2.11 -33.40 -4.91
CA ASP A 76 -2.27 -34.68 -5.60
C ASP A 76 -1.97 -34.61 -7.11
N GLY A 77 -1.10 -35.51 -7.59
CA GLY A 77 -0.87 -35.78 -9.02
C GLY A 77 0.20 -34.92 -9.70
N ALA A 78 0.00 -34.54 -10.97
CA ALA A 78 0.95 -33.74 -11.77
C ALA A 78 1.27 -32.37 -11.14
N SER A 79 0.33 -31.82 -10.36
CA SER A 79 0.52 -30.64 -9.53
C SER A 79 1.57 -30.83 -8.44
N GLY A 80 1.88 -32.07 -8.05
CA GLY A 80 2.89 -32.40 -7.05
C GLY A 80 4.31 -32.03 -7.48
N GLN A 81 4.69 -32.26 -8.75
CA GLN A 81 6.00 -31.85 -9.27
C GLN A 81 6.13 -30.32 -9.26
N LEU A 82 5.11 -29.62 -9.74
CA LEU A 82 5.09 -28.16 -9.71
C LEU A 82 5.14 -27.64 -8.26
N ALA A 83 4.36 -28.24 -7.36
CA ALA A 83 4.37 -27.89 -5.95
C ALA A 83 5.76 -28.09 -5.33
N ASP A 84 6.47 -29.17 -5.67
CA ASP A 84 7.84 -29.41 -5.21
C ASP A 84 8.82 -28.38 -5.75
N GLU A 85 8.73 -28.00 -7.02
CA GLU A 85 9.57 -26.94 -7.60
C GLU A 85 9.28 -25.57 -6.98
N VAL A 86 8.01 -25.23 -6.76
CA VAL A 86 7.64 -24.01 -6.04
C VAL A 86 8.14 -24.06 -4.58
N ARG A 87 8.06 -25.22 -3.91
CA ARG A 87 8.62 -25.40 -2.55
C ARG A 87 10.13 -25.19 -2.52
N ARG A 88 10.88 -25.61 -3.53
CA ARG A 88 12.32 -25.36 -3.66
C ARG A 88 12.64 -23.87 -3.73
N VAL A 89 11.81 -23.09 -4.45
CA VAL A 89 11.94 -21.63 -4.52
C VAL A 89 11.51 -20.98 -3.21
N LYS A 90 10.42 -21.45 -2.61
CA LYS A 90 9.81 -20.87 -1.40
C LYS A 90 10.70 -20.98 -0.17
N ARG A 91 11.37 -22.12 0.04
CA ARG A 91 12.15 -22.40 1.26
C ARG A 91 13.23 -21.34 1.56
N PRO A 92 14.15 -21.02 0.62
CA PRO A 92 15.12 -19.96 0.84
C PRO A 92 14.50 -18.58 1.11
N LEU A 93 13.35 -18.28 0.50
CA LEU A 93 12.66 -17.01 0.73
C LEU A 93 12.16 -16.92 2.17
N LEU A 94 11.55 -17.99 2.70
CA LEU A 94 11.12 -18.05 4.11
C LEU A 94 12.29 -17.96 5.09
N ASP A 95 13.42 -18.60 4.76
CA ASP A 95 14.63 -18.50 5.59
C ASP A 95 15.16 -17.06 5.62
N ASN A 96 15.12 -16.36 4.49
CA ASN A 96 15.50 -14.95 4.41
C ASN A 96 14.52 -14.05 5.20
N VAL A 97 13.21 -14.32 5.13
CA VAL A 97 12.20 -13.60 5.93
C VAL A 97 12.45 -13.80 7.43
N GLY A 98 12.75 -15.03 7.85
CA GLY A 98 12.99 -15.39 9.25
C GLY A 98 14.40 -15.05 9.77
N GLY A 99 15.26 -14.41 8.97
CA GLY A 99 16.64 -14.09 9.35
C GLY A 99 17.54 -15.32 9.54
N LYS A 100 17.14 -16.47 9.01
CA LYS A 100 17.88 -17.75 9.05
C LYS A 100 18.80 -17.95 7.83
N GLY A 101 18.75 -17.03 6.86
CA GLY A 101 19.61 -17.01 5.69
C GLY A 101 21.09 -16.73 6.04
N ALA A 102 21.96 -16.84 5.04
CA ALA A 102 23.40 -16.62 5.21
C ALA A 102 23.73 -15.18 5.68
N GLU A 103 22.94 -14.21 5.22
CA GLU A 103 22.99 -12.82 5.67
C GLU A 103 21.55 -12.30 5.87
N PRO A 104 21.29 -11.48 6.91
CA PRO A 104 19.99 -10.85 7.08
C PRO A 104 19.65 -9.92 5.90
N ILE A 105 18.53 -10.18 5.23
CA ILE A 105 18.03 -9.33 4.16
C ILE A 105 17.06 -8.32 4.76
N ALA A 106 17.39 -7.03 4.65
CA ALA A 106 16.45 -5.97 5.00
C ALA A 106 15.19 -6.08 4.13
N ARG A 107 14.02 -6.12 4.77
CA ARG A 107 12.73 -6.30 4.11
C ARG A 107 12.62 -7.61 3.30
N GLY A 108 13.20 -8.70 3.80
CA GLY A 108 13.17 -10.02 3.15
C GLY A 108 11.76 -10.56 2.86
N GLU A 109 10.74 -10.04 3.55
CA GLU A 109 9.32 -10.31 3.29
C GLU A 109 8.80 -9.71 1.97
N ARG A 110 9.54 -8.81 1.33
CA ARG A 110 9.14 -8.15 0.08
C ARG A 110 9.79 -8.84 -1.11
N ILE A 111 9.00 -9.61 -1.84
CA ILE A 111 9.48 -10.42 -2.96
C ILE A 111 8.94 -9.82 -4.26
N MET A 112 9.84 -9.34 -5.12
CA MET A 112 9.51 -8.90 -6.46
C MET A 112 9.71 -10.05 -7.45
N VAL A 113 8.68 -10.37 -8.23
CA VAL A 113 8.75 -11.32 -9.34
C VAL A 113 8.75 -10.55 -10.66
N THR A 114 9.80 -10.73 -11.45
CA THR A 114 9.97 -10.07 -12.76
C THR A 114 10.54 -11.05 -13.79
N SER A 115 10.50 -10.67 -15.07
CA SER A 115 11.04 -11.47 -16.17
C SER A 115 11.90 -10.60 -17.10
N ALA A 116 12.84 -11.23 -17.80
CA ALA A 116 13.69 -10.54 -18.77
C ALA A 116 12.92 -10.20 -20.05
N VAL A 117 11.99 -11.07 -20.46
CA VAL A 117 11.12 -10.84 -21.62
C VAL A 117 9.64 -11.16 -21.32
N PRO A 118 8.69 -10.65 -22.13
CA PRO A 118 7.30 -11.04 -22.05
C PRO A 118 7.09 -12.55 -22.28
N GLY A 119 6.21 -13.18 -21.49
CA GLY A 119 5.80 -14.57 -21.71
C GLY A 119 6.63 -15.62 -20.98
N GLU A 120 7.66 -15.24 -20.21
CA GLU A 120 8.49 -16.20 -19.44
C GLU A 120 7.80 -16.78 -18.19
N GLY A 121 6.50 -16.57 -18.02
CA GLY A 121 5.75 -17.14 -16.90
C GLY A 121 5.79 -16.34 -15.60
N LYS A 122 6.20 -15.07 -15.59
CA LYS A 122 6.22 -14.23 -14.36
C LYS A 122 4.92 -14.27 -13.54
N THR A 123 3.77 -14.17 -14.22
CA THR A 123 2.44 -14.19 -13.60
C THR A 123 2.16 -15.56 -13.00
N PHE A 124 2.49 -16.62 -13.74
CA PHE A 124 2.35 -17.99 -13.29
C PHE A 124 3.21 -18.27 -12.04
N THR A 125 4.48 -17.83 -12.06
CA THR A 125 5.39 -17.96 -10.92
C THR A 125 4.92 -17.14 -9.73
N ALA A 126 4.50 -15.89 -9.92
CA ALA A 126 4.05 -15.01 -8.84
C ALA A 126 2.81 -15.57 -8.13
N VAL A 127 1.81 -16.00 -8.90
CA VAL A 127 0.56 -16.56 -8.35
C VAL A 127 0.82 -17.88 -7.63
N ASN A 128 1.54 -18.83 -8.24
CA ASN A 128 1.83 -20.11 -7.59
C ASN A 128 2.71 -19.97 -6.35
N LEU A 129 3.70 -19.05 -6.38
CA LEU A 129 4.52 -18.76 -5.21
C LEU A 129 3.69 -18.16 -4.09
N ALA A 130 2.80 -17.19 -4.39
CA ALA A 130 1.91 -16.59 -3.40
C ALA A 130 0.96 -17.62 -2.77
N LEU A 131 0.34 -18.48 -3.58
CA LEU A 131 -0.49 -19.59 -3.10
C LEU A 131 0.29 -20.54 -2.20
N SER A 132 1.52 -20.93 -2.60
CA SER A 132 2.35 -21.82 -1.80
C SER A 132 2.81 -21.18 -0.48
N LEU A 133 3.09 -19.87 -0.48
CA LEU A 133 3.40 -19.11 0.73
C LEU A 133 2.18 -18.99 1.65
N ALA A 134 0.99 -18.79 1.11
CA ALA A 134 -0.25 -18.67 1.89
C ALA A 134 -0.64 -19.98 2.60
N CYS A 135 -0.19 -21.14 2.08
CA CYS A 135 -0.32 -22.43 2.76
C CYS A 135 0.54 -22.54 4.03
N GLU A 136 1.52 -21.67 4.25
CA GLU A 136 2.34 -21.68 5.46
C GLU A 136 1.54 -21.03 6.62
N PRO A 137 1.33 -21.73 7.75
CA PRO A 137 0.41 -21.28 8.81
C PRO A 137 0.75 -19.91 9.41
N ASP A 138 2.04 -19.56 9.48
CA ASP A 138 2.52 -18.35 10.15
C ASP A 138 2.61 -17.13 9.21
N PHE A 139 2.20 -17.29 7.95
CA PHE A 139 2.35 -16.26 6.92
C PHE A 139 1.00 -15.82 6.35
N GLU A 140 0.80 -14.51 6.31
CA GLU A 140 -0.24 -13.87 5.53
C GLU A 140 0.42 -13.24 4.30
N VAL A 141 -0.13 -13.49 3.13
CA VAL A 141 0.48 -13.13 1.85
C VAL A 141 -0.38 -12.10 1.14
N VAL A 142 0.20 -10.95 0.83
CA VAL A 142 -0.42 -9.97 -0.07
C VAL A 142 0.21 -10.08 -1.45
N LEU A 143 -0.55 -10.57 -2.43
CA LEU A 143 -0.15 -10.57 -3.83
C LEU A 143 -0.52 -9.23 -4.47
N VAL A 144 0.49 -8.48 -4.92
CA VAL A 144 0.29 -7.16 -5.55
C VAL A 144 0.52 -7.25 -7.06
N ASP A 145 -0.47 -6.87 -7.86
CA ASP A 145 -0.33 -6.80 -9.32
C ASP A 145 0.30 -5.46 -9.74
N GLY A 146 1.64 -5.48 -9.89
CA GLY A 146 2.42 -4.32 -10.33
C GLY A 146 2.53 -4.17 -11.86
N ASP A 147 2.08 -5.14 -12.67
CA ASP A 147 2.17 -5.07 -14.14
C ASP A 147 0.94 -4.36 -14.71
N VAL A 148 0.82 -3.05 -14.47
CA VAL A 148 -0.36 -2.25 -14.85
C VAL A 148 -0.71 -2.30 -16.34
N PRO A 149 0.25 -2.35 -17.28
CA PRO A 149 -0.11 -2.49 -18.69
C PRO A 149 -0.87 -3.79 -18.98
N LYS A 150 -0.45 -4.94 -18.43
CA LYS A 150 -1.07 -6.22 -18.78
C LYS A 150 -2.11 -6.68 -17.76
N SER A 151 -1.80 -6.47 -16.48
CA SER A 151 -2.60 -6.79 -15.29
C SER A 151 -3.09 -8.24 -15.31
N GLU A 152 -2.21 -9.15 -15.70
CA GLU A 152 -2.59 -10.56 -15.89
C GLU A 152 -2.94 -11.23 -14.56
N ILE A 153 -2.35 -10.82 -13.44
CA ILE A 153 -2.74 -11.33 -12.12
C ILE A 153 -4.18 -10.93 -11.82
N THR A 154 -4.51 -9.64 -12.04
CA THR A 154 -5.88 -9.11 -11.89
C THR A 154 -6.88 -9.91 -12.73
N ARG A 155 -6.56 -10.17 -14.01
CA ARG A 155 -7.44 -10.93 -14.92
C ARG A 155 -7.62 -12.38 -14.51
N VAL A 156 -6.53 -13.06 -14.18
CA VAL A 156 -6.54 -14.47 -13.77
C VAL A 156 -7.40 -14.65 -12.52
N LEU A 157 -7.35 -13.71 -11.58
CA LEU A 157 -8.14 -13.71 -10.34
C LEU A 157 -9.57 -13.17 -10.52
N GLY A 158 -9.94 -12.69 -11.72
CA GLY A 158 -11.25 -12.10 -12.01
C GLY A 158 -11.48 -10.72 -11.40
N LEU A 159 -10.43 -10.04 -10.93
CA LEU A 159 -10.51 -8.79 -10.17
C LEU A 159 -10.64 -7.54 -11.07
N GLU A 160 -10.98 -7.70 -12.35
CA GLU A 160 -11.17 -6.56 -13.24
C GLU A 160 -12.25 -5.59 -12.73
N GLY A 161 -11.94 -4.30 -12.78
CA GLY A 161 -12.84 -3.24 -12.32
C GLY A 161 -12.75 -2.94 -10.82
N GLN A 162 -12.08 -3.79 -10.02
CA GLN A 162 -11.79 -3.47 -8.62
C GLN A 162 -10.82 -2.28 -8.53
N PRO A 163 -10.98 -1.40 -7.51
CA PRO A 163 -9.96 -0.41 -7.20
C PRO A 163 -8.67 -1.14 -6.82
N GLY A 164 -7.54 -0.61 -7.25
CA GLY A 164 -6.25 -1.30 -7.10
C GLY A 164 -5.10 -0.34 -6.89
N LEU A 165 -3.89 -0.86 -7.08
CA LEU A 165 -2.63 -0.16 -6.83
C LEU A 165 -2.59 1.22 -7.49
N MET A 166 -3.02 1.35 -8.74
CA MET A 166 -2.99 2.65 -9.44
C MET A 166 -3.88 3.71 -8.79
N LYS A 167 -5.06 3.32 -8.32
CA LYS A 167 -5.94 4.25 -7.61
C LYS A 167 -5.34 4.63 -6.26
N LEU A 168 -4.79 3.65 -5.53
CA LEU A 168 -4.14 3.87 -4.24
C LEU A 168 -2.92 4.80 -4.33
N LEU A 169 -2.14 4.69 -5.41
CA LEU A 169 -0.98 5.56 -5.64
C LEU A 169 -1.37 6.97 -6.08
N ALA A 170 -2.45 7.11 -6.84
CA ALA A 170 -2.91 8.41 -7.34
C ALA A 170 -3.70 9.25 -6.31
N ASP A 171 -4.32 8.59 -5.33
CA ASP A 171 -5.13 9.24 -4.30
C ASP A 171 -4.48 9.08 -2.92
N GLU A 172 -3.97 10.19 -2.37
CA GLU A 172 -3.31 10.21 -1.05
C GLU A 172 -4.26 9.93 0.11
N GLN A 173 -5.58 10.10 -0.09
CA GLN A 173 -6.59 9.90 0.95
C GLN A 173 -6.94 8.42 1.16
N LEU A 174 -6.71 7.57 0.15
CA LEU A 174 -6.93 6.14 0.29
C LEU A 174 -5.88 5.50 1.20
N ARG A 175 -6.28 4.49 1.96
CA ARG A 175 -5.39 3.65 2.73
C ARG A 175 -5.16 2.34 1.97
N PRO A 176 -4.03 1.65 2.17
CA PRO A 176 -3.78 0.36 1.54
C PRO A 176 -4.90 -0.65 1.79
N SER A 177 -5.49 -0.66 2.99
CA SER A 177 -6.65 -1.49 3.33
C SER A 177 -7.85 -1.29 2.40
N ASP A 178 -8.02 -0.09 1.84
CA ASP A 178 -9.21 0.26 1.05
C ASP A 178 -9.18 -0.35 -0.37
N VAL A 179 -8.05 -0.95 -0.78
CA VAL A 179 -7.89 -1.63 -2.09
C VAL A 179 -7.40 -3.07 -1.95
N VAL A 180 -7.23 -3.56 -0.72
CA VAL A 180 -6.87 -4.94 -0.45
C VAL A 180 -8.14 -5.79 -0.52
N VAL A 181 -8.12 -6.79 -1.39
CA VAL A 181 -9.22 -7.73 -1.58
C VAL A 181 -8.92 -9.00 -0.78
N GLN A 182 -9.83 -9.36 0.13
CA GLN A 182 -9.81 -10.66 0.79
C GLN A 182 -10.31 -11.73 -0.17
N THR A 183 -9.60 -12.86 -0.23
CA THR A 183 -10.00 -14.01 -1.07
C THR A 183 -10.56 -15.15 -0.21
N ASP A 184 -11.26 -16.08 -0.84
CA ASP A 184 -11.66 -17.34 -0.21
C ASP A 184 -10.52 -18.38 -0.14
N VAL A 185 -9.31 -18.00 -0.53
CA VAL A 185 -8.08 -18.74 -0.29
C VAL A 185 -7.50 -18.30 1.06
N PRO A 186 -7.34 -19.22 2.04
CA PRO A 186 -6.80 -18.87 3.35
C PRO A 186 -5.46 -18.13 3.26
N ASN A 187 -5.30 -17.10 4.08
CA ASN A 187 -4.08 -16.29 4.19
C ASN A 187 -3.63 -15.56 2.90
N LEU A 188 -4.45 -15.56 1.83
CA LEU A 188 -4.14 -14.85 0.60
C LEU A 188 -5.03 -13.60 0.46
N LEU A 189 -4.35 -12.47 0.41
CA LEU A 189 -4.90 -11.15 0.09
C LEU A 189 -4.37 -10.71 -1.27
N VAL A 190 -5.14 -9.91 -2.00
CA VAL A 190 -4.72 -9.42 -3.32
C VAL A 190 -4.93 -7.92 -3.43
N VAL A 191 -3.93 -7.22 -3.98
CA VAL A 191 -4.08 -5.85 -4.46
C VAL A 191 -4.06 -5.89 -5.99
N PRO A 192 -5.19 -5.71 -6.67
CA PRO A 192 -5.23 -5.69 -8.13
C PRO A 192 -4.49 -4.46 -8.66
N ALA A 193 -4.15 -4.45 -9.96
CA ALA A 193 -3.46 -3.32 -10.55
C ALA A 193 -4.36 -2.07 -10.59
N GLY A 194 -5.67 -2.28 -10.81
CA GLY A 194 -6.64 -1.22 -11.04
C GLY A 194 -6.58 -0.64 -12.45
N ALA A 195 -7.25 0.49 -12.66
CA ALA A 195 -7.28 1.16 -13.96
C ALA A 195 -5.90 1.71 -14.35
N ARG A 196 -5.55 1.62 -15.65
CA ARG A 196 -4.31 2.20 -16.17
C ARG A 196 -4.27 3.71 -15.91
N HIS A 197 -3.10 4.20 -15.50
CA HIS A 197 -2.86 5.62 -15.27
C HIS A 197 -1.76 6.14 -16.20
N PRO A 198 -1.90 7.33 -16.82
CA PRO A 198 -0.89 7.88 -17.74
C PRO A 198 0.46 8.15 -17.07
N LEU A 199 0.47 8.42 -15.77
CA LEU A 199 1.67 8.69 -14.97
C LEU A 199 2.11 7.47 -14.14
N ALA A 200 1.87 6.25 -14.62
CA ALA A 200 2.14 5.05 -13.83
C ALA A 200 3.62 4.96 -13.39
N ALA A 201 4.56 5.29 -14.26
CA ALA A 201 6.00 5.23 -13.96
C ALA A 201 6.39 6.20 -12.83
N GLU A 202 5.86 7.43 -12.86
CA GLU A 202 6.09 8.43 -11.82
C GLU A 202 5.46 8.02 -10.49
N LEU A 203 4.27 7.44 -10.51
CA LEU A 203 3.59 6.94 -9.31
C LEU A 203 4.37 5.81 -8.63
N PHE A 204 4.94 4.88 -9.41
CA PHE A 204 5.78 3.80 -8.87
C PHE A 204 7.08 4.33 -8.25
N GLY A 205 7.68 5.37 -8.83
CA GLY A 205 8.91 5.99 -8.31
C GLY A 205 8.71 6.98 -7.16
N GLY A 206 7.46 7.23 -6.77
CA GLY A 206 7.13 8.22 -5.74
C GLY A 206 7.17 7.68 -4.30
N LYS A 207 7.28 8.59 -3.34
CA LYS A 207 7.23 8.29 -1.89
C LYS A 207 5.96 7.55 -1.47
N ARG A 208 4.88 7.73 -2.23
CA ARG A 208 3.61 7.05 -1.99
C ARG A 208 3.76 5.52 -2.13
N MET A 209 4.55 5.05 -3.09
CA MET A 209 4.82 3.61 -3.26
C MET A 209 5.62 3.05 -2.09
N GLU A 210 6.60 3.80 -1.57
CA GLU A 210 7.35 3.42 -0.36
C GLU A 210 6.41 3.23 0.83
N TYR A 211 5.53 4.21 1.06
CA TYR A 211 4.50 4.13 2.11
C TYR A 211 3.59 2.91 1.94
N VAL A 212 3.11 2.64 0.71
CA VAL A 212 2.25 1.48 0.43
C VAL A 212 2.99 0.17 0.72
N LEU A 213 4.23 0.02 0.27
CA LEU A 213 5.03 -1.18 0.54
C LEU A 213 5.36 -1.35 2.03
N ASP A 214 5.58 -0.25 2.76
CA ASP A 214 5.79 -0.26 4.20
C ASP A 214 4.51 -0.61 5.00
N ALA A 215 3.35 -0.20 4.52
CA ALA A 215 2.09 -0.51 5.15
C ALA A 215 1.63 -1.95 4.87
N LEU A 216 1.93 -2.48 3.67
CA LEU A 216 1.63 -3.86 3.31
C LEU A 216 2.64 -4.86 3.88
N GLY A 217 3.92 -4.47 4.01
CA GLY A 217 4.98 -5.33 4.54
C GLY A 217 5.26 -5.06 6.02
N GLY A 218 5.15 -6.08 6.88
CA GLY A 218 5.61 -5.94 8.28
C GLY A 218 4.86 -6.72 9.36
N ARG A 219 4.00 -7.68 9.00
CA ARG A 219 3.30 -8.52 9.98
C ARG A 219 3.67 -9.98 9.78
N ILE A 220 4.86 -10.38 10.25
CA ILE A 220 5.03 -11.79 10.60
C ILE A 220 4.09 -12.01 11.78
N ARG A 221 3.14 -12.96 11.68
CA ARG A 221 2.38 -13.40 12.85
C ARG A 221 3.38 -14.03 13.81
N ALA A 222 3.93 -13.24 14.72
CA ALA A 222 4.64 -13.77 15.87
C ALA A 222 3.57 -14.34 16.80
N ASN A 223 3.27 -15.63 16.66
CA ASN A 223 2.53 -16.35 17.68
C ASN A 223 3.36 -16.31 18.97
N VAL A 224 2.85 -15.58 19.96
CA VAL A 224 3.26 -15.65 21.38
C VAL A 224 2.49 -16.78 22.04
#